data_AF-A0A9P8Q3Z8-F1
#
_entry.id   AF-A0A9P8Q3Z8-F1
#
_cell.length_a   1.000
_cell.length_b   1.000
_cell.length_c   1.000
_cell.angle_alpha   90.00
_cell.angle_beta   90.00
_cell.angle_gamma   90.00
#
_symmetry.space_group_name_H-M   'P 1'
#
loop_
_entity.id
_entity.type
_entity.pdbx_description
1 polymer ?
#
loop_
_entity_poly.entity_id
_entity_poly.type
_entity_poly.pdbx_seq_one_letter_code
_entity_poly.pdbx_strand_id
1 'polypeptide(L)'
;FKKVIATDVSSVMVDKSKKAAEHITTPTEVYVASAEDLPLDNSSVDLVLGGECAHWMDTARWFAEVDRILQPNGTFAYFGYVDPIFVGEPVANEVYDEITYENGEFLGPHWQQPGRT
;
A
#
# COMPACT_ATOMS: atom_id res chain seq x y z
N PHE A 1 13.81 -13.24 5.76
CA PHE A 1 12.67 -13.67 6.60
C PHE A 1 12.34 -15.13 6.32
N LYS A 2 11.77 -15.86 7.28
CA LYS A 2 11.44 -17.29 7.12
C LYS A 2 10.11 -17.52 6.38
N LYS A 3 9.21 -16.54 6.43
CA LYS A 3 7.87 -16.55 5.85
C LYS A 3 7.45 -15.12 5.55
N VAL A 4 6.59 -14.94 4.55
CA VAL A 4 5.92 -13.68 4.21
C VAL A 4 4.41 -13.90 4.31
N ILE A 5 3.71 -12.90 4.84
CA ILE A 5 2.25 -12.83 4.83
C ILE A 5 1.89 -11.53 4.13
N ALA A 6 1.08 -11.62 3.09
CA ALA A 6 0.62 -10.47 2.32
C ALA A 6 -0.90 -10.37 2.40
N THR A 7 -1.42 -9.16 2.55
CA THR A 7 -2.85 -8.89 2.65
C THR A 7 -3.22 -7.70 1.78
N ASP A 8 -4.39 -7.78 1.15
CA ASP A 8 -5.01 -6.67 0.43
C ASP A 8 -6.54 -6.80 0.54
N VAL A 9 -7.27 -5.69 0.57
CA VAL A 9 -8.75 -5.71 0.57
C VAL A 9 -9.32 -6.18 -0.77
N SER A 10 -8.55 -6.06 -1.85
CA SER A 10 -8.93 -6.43 -3.20
C SER A 10 -8.65 -7.91 -3.46
N SER A 11 -9.71 -8.70 -3.60
CA SER A 11 -9.63 -10.10 -4.03
C SER A 11 -8.90 -10.26 -5.37
N VAL A 12 -9.04 -9.28 -6.28
CA VAL A 12 -8.36 -9.27 -7.57
C VAL A 12 -6.84 -9.15 -7.42
N MET A 13 -6.37 -8.26 -6.52
CA MET A 13 -4.94 -8.12 -6.23
C MET A 13 -4.39 -9.35 -5.51
N VAL A 14 -5.16 -9.92 -4.58
CA VAL A 14 -4.80 -11.16 -3.87
C VAL A 14 -4.64 -12.33 -4.84
N ASP A 15 -5.56 -12.52 -5.78
CA ASP A 15 -5.49 -13.62 -6.74
C ASP A 15 -4.30 -13.48 -7.70
N LYS A 16 -3.96 -12.25 -8.11
CA LYS A 16 -2.73 -11.99 -8.87
C LYS A 16 -1.48 -12.26 -8.03
N SER A 17 -1.49 -11.83 -6.77
CA SER A 17 -0.35 -12.00 -5.85
C SER A 17 -0.11 -13.46 -5.50
N LYS A 18 -1.14 -14.29 -5.37
CA LYS A 18 -1.01 -15.74 -5.19
C LYS A 18 -0.23 -16.39 -6.35
N LYS A 19 -0.55 -16.01 -7.59
CA LYS A 19 0.18 -16.49 -8.78
C LYS A 19 1.64 -16.01 -8.77
N ALA A 20 1.87 -14.75 -8.42
CA ALA A 20 3.24 -14.22 -8.32
C ALA A 20 4.05 -14.93 -7.22
N ALA A 21 3.41 -15.28 -6.10
CA ALA A 21 4.03 -15.98 -4.98
C ALA A 21 4.53 -17.39 -5.36
N GLU A 22 3.98 -18.03 -6.40
CA GLU A 22 4.48 -19.32 -6.92
C GLU A 22 5.94 -19.21 -7.45
N HIS A 23 6.38 -17.99 -7.79
CA HIS A 23 7.73 -17.72 -8.27
C HIS A 23 8.68 -17.18 -7.19
N ILE A 24 8.22 -17.08 -5.94
CA ILE A 24 9.00 -16.58 -4.81
C ILE A 24 9.55 -17.78 -4.02
N THR A 25 10.84 -17.77 -3.71
CA THR A 25 11.50 -18.86 -2.96
C THR A 25 11.14 -18.86 -1.47
N THR A 26 10.78 -17.70 -0.92
CA THR A 26 10.35 -17.58 0.48
C THR A 26 8.89 -18.00 0.61
N PRO A 27 8.52 -18.88 1.56
CA PRO A 27 7.13 -19.25 1.79
C PRO A 27 6.25 -18.02 1.99
N THR A 28 5.23 -17.86 1.14
CA THR A 28 4.39 -16.67 1.10
C THR A 28 2.92 -17.06 1.14
N GLU A 29 2.19 -16.55 2.13
CA GLU A 29 0.74 -16.70 2.24
C GLU A 29 0.06 -15.37 1.91
N VAL A 30 -1.04 -15.41 1.14
CA VAL A 30 -1.73 -14.21 0.67
C VAL A 30 -3.22 -14.29 0.99
N TYR A 31 -3.75 -13.28 1.68
CA TYR A 31 -5.12 -13.23 2.18
C TYR A 31 -5.86 -11.98 1.73
N VAL A 32 -7.18 -12.10 1.60
CA VAL A 32 -8.05 -10.92 1.55
C VAL A 32 -8.30 -10.47 2.99
N ALA A 33 -7.78 -9.30 3.35
CA ALA A 33 -7.95 -8.70 4.67
C ALA A 33 -7.66 -7.19 4.60
N SER A 34 -8.25 -6.42 5.51
CA SER A 34 -7.91 -5.00 5.66
C SER A 34 -6.68 -4.85 6.55
N ALA A 35 -5.97 -3.74 6.44
CA ALA A 35 -4.79 -3.48 7.26
C ALA A 35 -5.15 -3.19 8.72
N GLU A 36 -6.41 -2.83 8.98
CA GLU A 36 -6.98 -2.55 10.30
C GLU A 36 -7.54 -3.78 11.02
N ASP A 37 -7.61 -4.94 10.37
CA ASP A 37 -8.11 -6.20 10.92
C ASP A 37 -7.42 -7.38 10.23
N LEU A 38 -6.27 -7.78 10.76
CA LEU A 38 -5.43 -8.82 10.20
C LEU A 38 -5.69 -10.14 10.92
N PRO A 39 -5.80 -11.27 10.19
CA PRO A 39 -6.02 -12.60 10.76
C PRO A 39 -4.72 -13.17 11.35
N LEU A 40 -4.06 -12.41 12.23
CA LEU A 40 -2.77 -12.69 12.84
C LEU A 40 -2.87 -12.61 14.36
N ASP A 41 -2.08 -13.44 15.04
CA ASP A 41 -1.97 -13.41 16.50
C ASP A 41 -1.19 -12.17 16.98
N ASN A 42 -1.35 -11.83 18.25
CA ASN A 42 -0.60 -10.74 18.86
C ASN A 42 0.91 -11.06 18.86
N SER A 43 1.74 -10.04 18.61
CA SER A 43 3.20 -10.18 18.59
C SER A 43 3.69 -11.40 17.77
N SER A 44 3.15 -11.57 16.56
CA SER A 44 3.41 -12.71 15.69
C SER A 44 4.36 -12.39 14.53
N VAL A 45 4.65 -11.12 14.25
CA VAL A 45 5.52 -10.72 13.14
C VAL A 45 6.69 -9.85 13.59
N ASP A 46 7.83 -10.01 12.89
CA ASP A 46 9.07 -9.23 13.16
C ASP A 46 9.12 -7.91 12.35
N LEU A 47 8.35 -7.84 11.25
CA LEU A 47 8.30 -6.70 10.32
C LEU A 47 6.88 -6.54 9.77
N VAL A 48 6.38 -5.31 9.78
CA VAL A 48 5.20 -4.88 9.00
C VAL A 48 5.64 -3.85 7.96
N LEU A 49 5.19 -4.04 6.72
CA LEU A 49 5.51 -3.17 5.59
C LEU A 49 4.23 -2.68 4.89
N GLY A 50 4.06 -1.37 4.73
CA GLY A 50 3.04 -0.76 3.88
C GLY A 50 3.65 -0.09 2.66
N GLY A 51 3.37 -0.59 1.45
CA GLY A 51 3.82 0.02 0.20
C GLY A 51 2.66 0.63 -0.57
N GLU A 52 2.71 1.95 -0.82
CA GLU A 52 1.74 2.69 -1.64
C GLU A 52 0.27 2.49 -1.21
N CYS A 53 0.02 2.44 0.10
CA CYS A 53 -1.31 2.12 0.62
C CYS A 53 -1.72 2.87 1.89
N ALA A 54 -0.78 3.44 2.63
CA ALA A 54 -1.02 4.06 3.94
C ALA A 54 -2.10 5.18 3.89
N HIS A 55 -2.19 5.90 2.77
CA HIS A 55 -3.14 7.01 2.58
C HIS A 55 -4.60 6.55 2.44
N TRP A 56 -4.86 5.25 2.25
CA TRP A 56 -6.21 4.69 2.20
C TRP A 56 -6.75 4.20 3.55
N MET A 57 -5.87 4.06 4.55
CA MET A 57 -6.18 3.39 5.80
C MET A 57 -6.69 4.37 6.85
N ASP A 58 -7.52 3.87 7.78
CA ASP A 58 -7.73 4.57 9.05
C ASP A 58 -6.44 4.49 9.86
N THR A 59 -5.69 5.60 9.91
CA THR A 59 -4.35 5.62 10.53
C THR A 59 -4.37 5.17 11.99
N ALA A 60 -5.40 5.54 12.77
CA ALA A 60 -5.46 5.19 14.18
C ALA A 60 -5.72 3.69 14.37
N ARG A 61 -6.67 3.13 13.61
CA ARG A 61 -6.98 1.70 13.66
C ARG A 61 -5.84 0.85 13.10
N TRP A 62 -5.24 1.28 11.98
CA TRP A 62 -4.11 0.60 11.39
C TRP A 62 -2.92 0.57 12.34
N PHE A 63 -2.55 1.69 12.96
CA PHE A 63 -1.41 1.71 13.89
C PHE A 63 -1.65 0.86 15.13
N ALA A 64 -2.89 0.82 15.65
CA ALA A 64 -3.25 -0.08 16.74
C ALA A 64 -3.14 -1.55 16.32
N GLU A 65 -3.53 -1.88 15.10
CA GLU A 65 -3.41 -3.24 14.57
C GLU A 65 -1.96 -3.65 14.33
N VAL A 66 -1.13 -2.73 13.81
CA VAL A 66 0.32 -2.92 13.68
C VAL A 66 0.96 -3.16 15.05
N ASP A 67 0.66 -2.34 16.06
CA ASP A 67 1.16 -2.51 17.43
C ASP A 67 0.76 -3.87 18.02
N ARG A 68 -0.49 -4.30 17.78
CA ARG A 68 -1.01 -5.59 18.23
C ARG A 68 -0.20 -6.76 17.67
N ILE A 69 0.07 -6.78 16.37
CA ILE A 69 0.70 -7.94 15.70
C ILE A 69 2.22 -7.92 15.76
N LEU A 70 2.84 -6.76 15.95
CA LEU A 70 4.29 -6.61 15.92
C LEU A 70 4.91 -7.14 17.22
N GLN A 71 6.01 -7.88 17.10
CA GLN A 71 6.78 -8.33 18.26
C GLN A 71 7.51 -7.16 18.95
N PRO A 72 7.89 -7.28 20.24
CA PRO A 72 8.81 -6.34 20.87
C PRO A 72 10.11 -6.21 20.06
N ASN A 73 10.50 -4.97 19.74
CA ASN A 73 11.63 -4.62 18.86
C ASN A 73 11.43 -4.99 17.37
N GLY A 74 10.21 -5.37 16.96
CA GLY A 74 9.87 -5.50 15.55
C GLY A 74 9.88 -4.15 14.84
N THR A 75 9.95 -4.18 13.51
CA THR A 75 9.99 -2.97 12.68
C THR A 75 8.64 -2.74 12.02
N PHE A 76 8.18 -1.49 12.04
CA PHE A 76 7.14 -1.02 11.14
C PHE A 76 7.75 -0.02 10.17
N ALA A 77 7.52 -0.22 8.88
CA ALA A 77 7.94 0.69 7.83
C ALA A 77 6.80 0.86 6.81
N TYR A 78 6.66 2.07 6.28
CA TYR A 78 5.80 2.31 5.14
C TYR A 78 6.43 3.33 4.21
N PHE A 79 6.10 3.23 2.93
CA PHE A 79 6.59 4.13 1.90
C PHE A 79 5.53 4.33 0.83
N GLY A 80 5.64 5.44 0.11
CA GLY A 80 4.82 5.74 -1.04
C GLY A 80 5.56 6.67 -1.98
N TYR A 81 4.98 6.87 -3.14
CA TYR A 81 5.47 7.78 -4.16
C TYR A 81 4.30 8.58 -4.73
N VAL A 82 4.57 9.81 -5.14
CA VAL A 82 3.56 10.71 -5.68
C VAL A 82 4.22 11.72 -6.61
N ASP A 83 3.46 12.26 -7.56
CA ASP A 83 3.87 13.35 -8.46
C ASP A 83 5.24 13.16 -9.11
N PRO A 84 5.35 12.26 -10.10
CA PRO A 84 6.57 12.14 -10.88
C PRO A 84 6.87 13.45 -11.62
N ILE A 85 8.17 13.74 -11.76
CA ILE A 85 8.65 14.86 -12.57
C ILE A 85 9.51 14.37 -13.73
N PHE A 86 9.33 14.99 -14.89
CA PHE A 86 10.19 14.83 -16.05
C PHE A 86 11.34 15.84 -15.95
N VAL A 87 12.52 15.35 -15.55
CA VAL A 87 13.71 16.18 -15.32
C VAL A 87 14.16 16.81 -16.64
N GLY A 88 14.26 18.14 -16.65
CA GLY A 88 14.68 18.91 -17.82
C GLY A 88 13.58 19.18 -18.84
N GLU A 89 12.35 18.71 -18.61
CA GLU A 89 11.24 18.78 -19.55
C GLU A 89 10.03 19.52 -18.94
N PRO A 90 10.06 20.87 -18.84
CA PRO A 90 9.01 21.63 -18.15
C PRO A 90 7.63 21.48 -18.80
N VAL A 91 7.55 21.43 -20.13
CA VAL A 91 6.29 21.26 -20.86
C VAL A 91 5.65 19.91 -20.55
N ALA A 92 6.45 18.86 -20.36
CA ALA A 92 5.92 17.55 -19.99
C ALA A 92 5.31 17.54 -18.58
N ASN A 93 5.87 18.33 -17.66
CA ASN A 93 5.30 18.49 -16.32
C ASN A 93 3.98 19.29 -16.36
N GLU A 94 3.90 20.35 -17.17
CA GLU A 94 2.65 21.10 -17.36
C GLU A 94 1.53 20.20 -17.92
N VAL A 95 1.84 19.37 -18.92
CA VAL A 95 0.88 18.40 -19.48
C VAL A 95 0.46 17.36 -18.43
N TYR A 96 1.40 16.90 -17.59
CA TYR A 96 1.08 15.96 -16.51
C TYR A 96 0.10 16.59 -15.51
N ASP A 97 0.35 17.83 -15.09
CA ASP A 97 -0.51 18.54 -14.14
C ASP A 97 -1.90 18.81 -14.73
N GLU A 98 -1.97 19.22 -16.01
CA GLU A 98 -3.24 19.45 -16.70
C GLU A 98 -4.11 18.19 -16.73
N ILE A 99 -3.54 17.06 -17.16
CA ILE A 99 -4.27 15.79 -17.29
C ILE A 99 -4.63 15.19 -15.94
N THR A 100 -3.74 15.33 -14.96
CA THR A 100 -3.88 14.63 -13.67
C THR A 100 -4.73 15.41 -12.68
N TYR A 101 -4.71 16.76 -12.75
CA TYR A 101 -5.27 17.63 -11.70
C TYR A 101 -6.13 18.78 -12.22
N GLU A 102 -5.61 19.60 -13.13
CA GLU A 102 -6.16 20.95 -13.35
C GLU A 102 -7.38 20.96 -14.26
N ASN A 103 -7.37 20.15 -15.31
CA ASN A 103 -8.44 20.11 -16.28
C ASN A 103 -9.48 19.05 -15.87
N GLY A 104 -10.66 19.55 -15.48
CA GLY A 104 -11.80 18.74 -15.02
C GLY A 104 -12.41 17.81 -16.08
N GLU A 105 -11.98 17.87 -17.34
CA GLU A 105 -12.35 16.87 -18.36
C GLU A 105 -11.53 15.57 -18.25
N PHE A 106 -10.39 15.60 -17.54
CA PHE A 106 -9.49 14.45 -17.38
C PHE A 106 -9.59 13.81 -15.99
N LEU A 107 -8.47 13.46 -15.35
CA LEU A 107 -8.43 12.59 -14.17
C LEU A 107 -8.74 13.32 -12.87
N GLY A 108 -8.55 14.64 -12.81
CA GLY A 108 -8.67 15.46 -11.60
C GLY A 108 -9.92 15.14 -10.75
N PRO A 109 -11.13 15.15 -11.32
CA PRO A 109 -12.37 14.88 -10.56
C PRO A 109 -12.55 13.43 -10.09
N HIS A 110 -11.73 12.49 -10.57
CA HIS A 110 -11.88 11.06 -10.29
C HIS A 110 -10.95 10.55 -9.17
N TRP A 111 -10.04 11.38 -8.67
CA TRP A 111 -9.24 11.04 -7.51
C TRP A 111 -10.11 10.92 -6.25
N GLN A 112 -10.09 9.75 -5.63
CA GLN A 112 -10.79 9.53 -4.37
C GLN A 112 -10.11 10.33 -3.24
N GLN A 113 -10.93 11.06 -2.50
CA GLN A 113 -10.52 11.86 -1.34
C GLN A 113 -10.80 11.11 -0.03
N PRO A 114 -9.99 11.27 1.04
CA PRO A 114 -8.83 12.18 1.18
C PRO A 114 -7.49 11.56 0.73
N GLY A 115 -7.50 10.42 0.02
CA GLY A 115 -6.29 9.68 -0.37
C GLY A 115 -5.33 10.45 -1.28
N ARG A 116 -5.69 11.67 -1.70
CA ARG A 116 -4.87 12.61 -2.46
C ARG A 116 -5.10 14.02 -1.93
N THR A 117 -4.21 14.50 -1.03
CA THR A 117 -4.12 15.92 -0.62
C THR A 117 -2.98 16.63 -1.31
#